data_AF-A0A3N9NKF2-F1
#
_entry.id   AF-A0A3N9NKF2-F1
#
_cell.length_a   1.000
_cell.length_b   1.000
_cell.length_c   1.000
_cell.angle_alpha   90.00
_cell.angle_beta   90.00
_cell.angle_gamma   90.00
#
_symmetry.space_group_name_H-M   'P 1'
#
loop_
_entity.id
_entity.type
_entity.pdbx_description
1 polymer ?
#
loop_
_entity_poly.entity_id
_entity_poly.type
_entity_poly.pdbx_seq_one_letter_code
_entity_poly.pdbx_strand_id
1 'polypeptide(L)'
;MVTKSLIGIASVFLWLVVFLPGLTISSMPYRAALQQSITFENLFMTLLTYTVTNVAILCCIAGMIGAMTRDMYERVTERRADKSSARAKKSAGLVIAGVLRSFLIYILFLSGVYLATNAPFENTTPQQYVRVAGLISVFAFLVGYDPKLFTKIVDSFASTVPQSRDKRS
;
A
#
# COMPACT_ATOMS: atom_id res chain seq x y z
N MET A 1 -14.85 13.12 -9.99
CA MET A 1 -14.93 11.75 -9.45
C MET A 1 -14.12 10.77 -10.30
N VAL A 2 -14.23 10.86 -11.63
CA VAL A 2 -13.46 10.04 -12.60
C VAL A 2 -11.93 10.14 -12.40
N THR A 3 -11.37 11.35 -12.29
CA THR A 3 -9.91 11.55 -12.15
C THR A 3 -9.30 10.83 -10.94
N LYS A 4 -9.97 10.81 -9.79
CA LYS A 4 -9.47 10.15 -8.58
C LYS A 4 -9.59 8.63 -8.62
N SER A 5 -10.66 8.13 -9.25
CA SER A 5 -10.83 6.70 -9.48
C SER A 5 -9.76 6.18 -10.43
N LEU A 6 -9.43 6.97 -11.46
CA LEU A 6 -8.34 6.69 -12.38
C LEU A 6 -6.98 6.67 -11.68
N ILE A 7 -6.72 7.63 -10.77
CA ILE A 7 -5.49 7.63 -9.95
C ILE A 7 -5.44 6.38 -9.06
N GLY A 8 -6.54 5.99 -8.42
CA GLY A 8 -6.58 4.77 -7.58
C GLY A 8 -6.24 3.50 -8.37
N ILE A 9 -6.81 3.36 -9.56
CA ILE A 9 -6.49 2.25 -10.48
C ILE A 9 -5.02 2.32 -10.91
N ALA A 10 -4.54 3.51 -11.30
CA ALA A 10 -3.14 3.71 -11.68
C ALA A 10 -2.17 3.37 -10.54
N SER A 11 -2.52 3.66 -9.28
CA SER A 11 -1.72 3.29 -8.11
C SER A 11 -1.61 1.77 -7.93
N VAL A 12 -2.65 0.99 -8.26
CA VAL A 12 -2.59 -0.49 -8.23
C VAL A 12 -1.64 -1.00 -9.31
N PHE A 13 -1.71 -0.44 -10.53
CA PHE A 13 -0.74 -0.78 -11.58
C PHE A 13 0.69 -0.39 -11.19
N LEU A 14 0.87 0.79 -10.58
CA LEU A 14 2.16 1.22 -10.07
C LEU A 14 2.70 0.27 -9.01
N TRP A 15 1.84 -0.24 -8.12
CA TRP A 15 2.23 -1.26 -7.15
C TRP A 15 2.77 -2.52 -7.85
N LEU A 16 2.09 -3.01 -8.90
CA LEU A 16 2.55 -4.18 -9.68
C LEU A 16 3.88 -3.91 -10.40
N VAL A 17 4.03 -2.72 -10.98
CA VAL A 17 5.26 -2.30 -11.68
C VAL A 17 6.45 -2.24 -10.73
N VAL A 18 6.25 -1.87 -9.47
CA VAL A 18 7.33 -1.88 -8.44
C VAL A 18 7.55 -3.30 -7.90
N PHE A 19 6.50 -4.09 -7.74
CA PHE A 19 6.58 -5.43 -7.18
C PHE A 19 7.37 -6.40 -8.08
N LEU A 20 7.17 -6.32 -9.40
CA LEU A 20 7.79 -7.26 -10.33
C LEU A 20 9.33 -7.20 -10.34
N PRO A 21 9.99 -6.03 -10.47
CA PRO A 21 11.45 -5.93 -10.38
C PRO A 21 12.02 -6.47 -9.06
N GLY A 22 11.33 -6.24 -7.93
CA GLY A 22 11.75 -6.79 -6.64
C GLY A 22 11.67 -8.31 -6.56
N LEU A 23 10.75 -8.92 -7.32
CA LEU A 23 10.61 -10.37 -7.41
C LEU A 23 11.61 -11.02 -8.38
N THR A 24 11.83 -10.41 -9.55
CA THR A 24 12.49 -11.08 -10.68
C THR A 24 13.95 -10.68 -10.87
N ILE A 25 14.37 -9.50 -10.39
CA ILE A 25 15.71 -8.97 -10.66
C ILE A 25 16.54 -9.02 -9.39
N SER A 26 17.72 -9.65 -9.48
CA SER A 26 18.68 -9.66 -8.36
C SER A 26 19.26 -8.26 -8.15
N SER A 27 19.19 -7.77 -6.91
CA SER A 27 19.79 -6.49 -6.50
C SER A 27 21.30 -6.54 -6.27
N MET A 28 21.89 -7.75 -6.20
CA MET A 28 23.31 -7.95 -5.87
C MET A 28 24.29 -7.19 -6.79
N PRO A 29 24.20 -7.26 -8.14
CA PRO A 29 25.14 -6.56 -9.01
C PRO A 29 25.09 -5.03 -8.83
N TYR A 30 23.89 -4.47 -8.65
CA TYR A 30 23.71 -3.03 -8.46
C TYR A 30 24.25 -2.55 -7.11
N ARG A 31 24.04 -3.34 -6.03
CA ARG A 31 24.59 -3.04 -4.70
C ARG A 31 26.11 -3.11 -4.68
N ALA A 32 26.71 -4.09 -5.35
CA ALA A 32 28.15 -4.21 -5.46
C ALA A 32 28.76 -3.04 -6.27
N ALA A 33 28.13 -2.65 -7.37
CA ALA A 33 28.59 -1.51 -8.17
C ALA A 33 28.55 -0.19 -7.39
N LEU A 34 27.54 0.01 -6.53
CA LEU A 34 27.43 1.20 -5.67
C LEU A 34 28.55 1.32 -4.63
N GLN A 35 29.18 0.21 -4.23
CA GLN A 35 30.34 0.25 -3.32
C GLN A 35 31.58 0.82 -4.01
N GLN A 36 31.65 0.75 -5.34
CA GLN A 36 32.77 1.27 -6.13
C GLN A 36 32.49 2.69 -6.62
N SER A 37 31.28 2.94 -7.15
CA SER A 37 30.86 4.26 -7.63
C SER A 37 29.36 4.45 -7.53
N ILE A 38 28.94 5.61 -7.03
CA ILE A 38 27.52 5.96 -6.91
C ILE A 38 27.05 6.54 -8.24
N THR A 39 26.48 5.69 -9.09
CA THR A 39 25.81 6.10 -10.33
C THR A 39 24.29 6.12 -10.14
N PHE A 40 23.60 7.06 -10.79
CA PHE A 40 22.13 7.17 -10.71
C PHE A 40 21.41 5.88 -11.12
N GLU A 41 21.88 5.21 -12.17
CA GLU A 41 21.31 3.94 -12.65
C GLU A 41 21.36 2.85 -11.59
N ASN A 42 22.54 2.56 -11.03
CA ASN A 42 22.69 1.57 -9.97
C ASN A 42 21.91 1.93 -8.70
N LEU A 43 21.80 3.23 -8.37
CA LEU A 43 21.00 3.69 -7.24
C LEU A 43 19.51 3.41 -7.48
N PHE A 44 18.99 3.78 -8.64
CA PHE A 44 17.60 3.56 -9.02
C PHE A 44 17.25 2.07 -9.07
N MET A 45 18.11 1.26 -9.70
CA MET A 45 17.93 -0.21 -9.75
C MET A 45 18.02 -0.82 -8.36
N THR A 46 18.93 -0.36 -7.49
CA THR A 46 18.98 -0.82 -6.10
C THR A 46 17.71 -0.47 -5.34
N LEU A 47 17.21 0.76 -5.46
CA LEU A 47 15.96 1.17 -4.81
C LEU A 47 14.78 0.31 -5.25
N LEU A 48 14.69 -0.02 -6.53
CA LEU A 48 13.60 -0.83 -7.11
C LEU A 48 13.75 -2.34 -6.89
N THR A 49 14.95 -2.89 -6.73
CA THR A 49 15.15 -4.36 -6.71
C THR A 49 15.57 -4.88 -5.35
N TYR A 50 16.15 -4.05 -4.48
CA TYR A 50 16.55 -4.49 -3.15
C TYR A 50 15.33 -4.65 -2.26
N THR A 51 15.17 -5.83 -1.65
CA THR A 51 13.98 -6.21 -0.86
C THR A 51 13.54 -5.12 0.11
N VAL A 52 14.48 -4.57 0.87
CA VAL A 52 14.21 -3.59 1.93
C VAL A 52 13.61 -2.31 1.35
N THR A 53 14.25 -1.71 0.35
CA THR A 53 13.79 -0.45 -0.26
C THR A 53 12.56 -0.65 -1.13
N ASN A 54 12.48 -1.77 -1.85
CA ASN A 54 11.33 -2.12 -2.66
C ASN A 54 10.06 -2.28 -1.79
N VAL A 55 10.15 -3.05 -0.69
CA VAL A 55 9.03 -3.23 0.24
C VAL A 55 8.63 -1.90 0.88
N ALA A 56 9.57 -1.00 1.16
CA ALA A 56 9.27 0.35 1.64
C ALA A 56 8.41 1.14 0.63
N ILE A 57 8.75 1.10 -0.66
CA ILE A 57 7.99 1.78 -1.72
C ILE A 57 6.61 1.15 -1.87
N LEU A 58 6.51 -0.18 -1.90
CA LEU A 58 5.24 -0.90 -1.96
C LEU A 58 4.33 -0.56 -0.77
N CYS A 59 4.90 -0.46 0.42
CA CYS A 59 4.20 -0.05 1.64
C CYS A 59 3.60 1.35 1.50
N CYS A 60 4.39 2.32 1.01
CA CYS A 60 3.91 3.68 0.75
C CYS A 60 2.79 3.72 -0.29
N ILE A 61 2.92 2.97 -1.39
CA ILE A 61 1.88 2.89 -2.42
C ILE A 61 0.61 2.25 -1.85
N ALA A 62 0.73 1.17 -1.08
CA ALA A 62 -0.42 0.52 -0.46
C ALA A 62 -1.16 1.43 0.54
N GLY A 63 -0.43 2.18 1.37
CA GLY A 63 -1.01 3.17 2.27
C GLY A 63 -1.67 4.35 1.54
N MET A 64 -1.08 4.78 0.41
CA MET A 64 -1.69 5.77 -0.48
C MET A 64 -3.03 5.26 -1.01
N ILE A 65 -3.08 4.03 -1.53
CA ILE A 65 -4.31 3.41 -2.05
C ILE A 65 -5.36 3.36 -0.93
N GLY A 66 -5.02 2.88 0.26
CA GLY A 66 -5.95 2.81 1.40
C GLY A 66 -6.53 4.17 1.80
N ALA A 67 -5.68 5.21 1.86
CA ALA A 67 -6.12 6.57 2.18
C ALA A 67 -6.98 7.19 1.08
N MET A 68 -6.68 6.89 -0.19
CA MET A 68 -7.51 7.31 -1.32
C MET A 68 -8.87 6.62 -1.30
N THR A 69 -8.93 5.31 -1.00
CA THR A 69 -10.19 4.58 -0.85
C THR A 69 -11.06 5.19 0.25
N ARG A 70 -10.45 5.58 1.39
CA ARG A 70 -11.13 6.28 2.47
C ARG A 70 -11.67 7.64 2.03
N ASP A 71 -10.84 8.49 1.41
CA ASP A 71 -11.28 9.81 0.88
C ASP A 71 -12.40 9.66 -0.16
N MET A 72 -12.34 8.63 -1.01
CA MET A 72 -13.40 8.35 -1.98
C MET A 72 -14.71 7.96 -1.29
N TYR A 73 -14.66 7.08 -0.29
CA TYR A 73 -15.85 6.66 0.43
C TYR A 73 -16.50 7.81 1.22
N GLU A 74 -15.69 8.58 1.97
CA GLU A 74 -16.17 9.74 2.72
C GLU A 74 -16.91 10.71 1.80
N ARG A 75 -16.46 10.89 0.56
CA ARG A 75 -17.16 11.73 -0.45
C ARG A 75 -18.49 11.17 -0.91
N VAL A 76 -18.62 9.84 -1.04
CA VAL A 76 -19.90 9.23 -1.43
C VAL A 76 -20.92 9.39 -0.30
N THR A 77 -20.47 9.32 0.94
CA THR A 77 -21.32 9.37 2.13
C THR A 77 -21.64 10.80 2.57
N GLU A 78 -20.65 11.70 2.55
CA GLU A 78 -20.77 13.12 2.93
C GLU A 78 -21.10 13.98 1.70
N ARG A 79 -22.37 13.92 1.26
CA ARG A 79 -22.91 14.77 0.19
C ARG A 79 -23.21 16.22 0.61
N ARG A 80 -22.93 16.64 1.84
CA ARG A 80 -23.33 17.97 2.34
C ARG A 80 -22.17 18.89 2.71
N ALA A 81 -22.31 20.13 2.25
CA ALA A 81 -21.65 21.35 2.65
C ALA A 81 -20.14 21.53 2.34
N ASP A 82 -19.91 22.45 1.40
CA ASP A 82 -18.84 23.46 1.39
C ASP A 82 -17.49 23.31 0.63
N LYS A 83 -17.17 24.48 0.05
CA LYS A 83 -15.97 25.07 -0.57
C LYS A 83 -14.87 24.13 -1.10
N SER A 84 -14.76 24.11 -2.43
CA SER A 84 -13.86 23.26 -3.24
C SER A 84 -12.37 23.37 -2.90
N SER A 85 -11.87 24.54 -2.46
CA SER A 85 -10.43 24.77 -2.22
C SER A 85 -9.93 24.20 -0.87
N ALA A 86 -10.69 24.37 0.21
CA ALA A 86 -10.38 23.76 1.51
C ALA A 86 -10.45 22.22 1.45
N ARG A 87 -11.34 21.68 0.61
CA ARG A 87 -11.56 20.25 0.41
C ARG A 87 -10.41 19.56 -0.33
N ALA A 88 -9.76 20.23 -1.27
CA ALA A 88 -8.59 19.70 -1.98
C ALA A 88 -7.38 19.58 -1.03
N LYS A 89 -7.12 20.61 -0.22
CA LYS A 89 -6.06 20.58 0.81
C LYS A 89 -6.32 19.50 1.87
N LYS A 90 -7.57 19.36 2.35
CA LYS A 90 -7.97 18.27 3.26
C LYS A 90 -7.65 16.90 2.67
N SER A 91 -7.96 16.68 1.39
CA SER A 91 -7.73 15.41 0.70
C SER A 91 -6.26 15.06 0.53
N ALA A 92 -5.42 16.01 0.11
CA ALA A 92 -3.98 15.79 0.01
C ALA A 92 -3.37 15.45 1.38
N GLY A 93 -3.81 16.14 2.45
CA GLY A 93 -3.39 15.84 3.82
C GLY A 93 -3.76 14.43 4.26
N LEU A 94 -4.96 13.92 3.90
CA LEU A 94 -5.37 12.55 4.20
C LEU A 94 -4.50 11.50 3.50
N VAL A 95 -4.13 11.74 2.24
CA VAL A 95 -3.26 10.84 1.47
C VAL A 95 -1.85 10.83 2.03
N ILE A 96 -1.26 12.01 2.28
CA ILE A 96 0.07 12.13 2.89
C ILE A 96 0.10 11.46 4.26
N ALA A 97 -0.91 11.69 5.10
CA ALA A 97 -1.02 11.04 6.39
C ALA A 97 -1.11 9.51 6.26
N GLY A 98 -1.82 9.01 5.25
CA GLY A 98 -1.87 7.58 4.92
C GLY A 98 -0.48 7.01 4.62
N VAL A 99 0.25 7.64 3.70
CA VAL A 99 1.62 7.24 3.32
C VAL A 99 2.56 7.23 4.52
N LEU A 100 2.53 8.29 5.34
CA LEU A 100 3.38 8.38 6.54
C LEU A 100 3.05 7.28 7.55
N ARG A 101 1.77 7.00 7.80
CA ARG A 101 1.36 5.93 8.73
C ARG A 101 1.75 4.55 8.22
N SER A 102 1.60 4.28 6.91
CA SER A 102 2.11 3.04 6.33
C SER A 102 3.63 2.95 6.45
N PHE A 103 4.35 4.05 6.22
CA PHE A 103 5.81 4.04 6.37
C PHE A 103 6.23 3.70 7.82
N LEU A 104 5.49 4.13 8.83
CA LEU A 104 5.72 3.71 10.22
C LEU A 104 5.55 2.19 10.42
N ILE A 105 4.59 1.56 9.75
CA ILE A 105 4.43 0.09 9.77
C ILE A 105 5.66 -0.59 9.15
N TYR A 106 6.17 -0.06 8.05
CA TYR A 106 7.40 -0.58 7.44
C TYR A 106 8.60 -0.44 8.39
N ILE A 107 8.78 0.70 9.06
CA ILE A 107 9.85 0.88 10.05
C ILE A 107 9.69 -0.11 11.21
N LEU A 108 8.48 -0.26 11.75
CA LEU A 108 8.21 -1.22 12.82
C LEU A 108 8.54 -2.67 12.40
N PHE A 109 8.15 -3.06 11.19
CA PHE A 109 8.50 -4.35 10.61
C PHE A 109 10.02 -4.51 10.49
N LEU A 110 10.71 -3.53 9.90
CA LEU A 110 12.14 -3.57 9.67
C LEU A 110 12.89 -3.69 11.00
N SER A 111 12.52 -2.89 12.00
CA SER A 111 13.05 -2.96 13.36
C SER A 111 12.81 -4.34 13.98
N GLY A 112 11.60 -4.88 13.87
CA GLY A 112 11.28 -6.20 14.42
C GLY A 112 12.11 -7.33 13.79
N VAL A 113 12.32 -7.29 12.48
CA VAL A 113 13.09 -8.31 11.77
C VAL A 113 14.59 -8.22 12.11
N TYR A 114 15.16 -7.01 12.19
CA TYR A 114 16.57 -6.83 12.56
C TYR A 114 16.86 -7.10 14.05
N LEU A 115 15.85 -6.99 14.92
CA LEU A 115 15.96 -7.45 16.30
C LEU A 115 16.00 -8.99 16.40
N ALA A 116 15.34 -9.68 15.47
CA ALA A 116 15.27 -11.14 15.47
C ALA A 116 16.47 -11.82 14.79
N THR A 117 17.11 -11.16 13.81
CA THR A 117 18.24 -11.72 13.06
C THR A 117 19.15 -10.63 12.49
N ASN A 118 20.45 -10.92 12.39
CA ASN A 118 21.46 -9.95 11.98
C ASN A 118 21.45 -9.65 10.47
N ALA A 119 21.09 -10.64 9.63
CA ALA A 119 21.18 -10.53 8.16
C ALA A 119 19.91 -11.07 7.44
N PRO A 120 18.72 -10.53 7.75
CA PRO A 120 17.43 -11.07 7.27
C PRO A 120 17.24 -11.05 5.76
N PHE A 121 17.88 -10.10 5.06
CA PHE A 121 17.62 -9.82 3.64
C PHE A 121 18.84 -10.05 2.74
N GLU A 122 19.92 -10.63 3.27
CA GLU A 122 21.16 -10.86 2.51
C GLU A 122 20.94 -11.82 1.34
N ASN A 123 20.21 -12.93 1.59
CA ASN A 123 19.86 -13.96 0.61
C ASN A 123 18.33 -14.17 0.58
N THR A 124 17.59 -13.14 0.16
CA THR A 124 16.12 -13.22 0.10
C THR A 124 15.68 -14.11 -1.08
N THR A 125 14.94 -15.18 -0.79
CA THR A 125 14.30 -16.01 -1.84
C THR A 125 13.05 -15.33 -2.43
N PRO A 126 12.65 -15.63 -3.68
CA PRO A 126 11.41 -15.11 -4.25
C PRO A 126 10.17 -15.39 -3.38
N GLN A 127 10.09 -16.59 -2.77
CA GLN A 127 8.98 -16.96 -1.90
C GLN A 127 8.96 -16.11 -0.62
N GLN A 128 10.11 -15.83 -0.01
CA GLN A 128 10.20 -14.93 1.15
C GLN A 128 9.82 -13.50 0.76
N TYR A 129 10.30 -13.02 -0.39
CA TYR A 129 9.94 -11.71 -0.91
C TYR A 129 8.42 -11.56 -1.07
N VAL A 130 7.75 -12.48 -1.78
CA VAL A 130 6.29 -12.42 -2.00
C VAL A 130 5.53 -12.37 -0.68
N ARG A 131 5.92 -13.20 0.29
CA ARG A 131 5.29 -13.24 1.62
C ARG A 131 5.44 -11.91 2.34
N VAL A 132 6.65 -11.36 2.40
CA VAL A 132 6.92 -10.09 3.09
C VAL A 132 6.25 -8.92 2.39
N ALA A 133 6.48 -8.76 1.07
CA ALA A 133 5.94 -7.67 0.29
C ALA A 133 4.41 -7.67 0.29
N GLY A 134 3.78 -8.84 0.15
CA GLY A 134 2.33 -8.99 0.22
C GLY A 134 1.80 -8.66 1.62
N LEU A 135 2.34 -9.27 2.68
CA LEU A 135 1.87 -9.08 4.04
C LEU A 135 1.98 -7.61 4.49
N ILE A 136 3.14 -7.00 4.28
CA ILE A 136 3.37 -5.61 4.69
C ILE A 136 2.53 -4.64 3.87
N SER A 137 2.31 -4.91 2.58
CA SER A 137 1.39 -4.09 1.77
C SER A 137 -0.05 -4.16 2.29
N VAL A 138 -0.51 -5.33 2.77
CA VAL A 138 -1.84 -5.46 3.37
C VAL A 138 -1.94 -4.63 4.66
N PHE A 139 -0.98 -4.74 5.58
CA PHE A 139 -0.99 -3.93 6.80
C PHE A 139 -0.92 -2.43 6.49
N ALA A 140 -0.08 -2.04 5.55
CA ALA A 140 0.04 -0.65 5.09
C ALA A 140 -1.27 -0.09 4.53
N PHE A 141 -1.94 -0.88 3.67
CA PHE A 141 -3.25 -0.54 3.15
C PHE A 141 -4.28 -0.38 4.27
N LEU A 142 -4.34 -1.35 5.20
CA LEU A 142 -5.29 -1.33 6.32
C LEU A 142 -5.12 -0.12 7.23
N VAL A 143 -3.89 0.34 7.45
CA VAL A 143 -3.59 1.52 8.27
C VAL A 143 -3.98 2.83 7.57
N GLY A 144 -3.91 2.88 6.24
CA GLY A 144 -4.42 3.99 5.44
C GLY A 144 -5.95 3.97 5.28
N TYR A 145 -6.55 2.78 5.34
CA TYR A 145 -7.96 2.50 5.16
C TYR A 145 -8.77 2.70 6.47
N ASP A 146 -10.07 3.00 6.36
CA ASP A 146 -10.97 3.08 7.53
C ASP A 146 -11.73 1.74 7.72
N PRO A 147 -11.54 1.02 8.84
CA PRO A 147 -12.22 -0.25 9.12
C PRO A 147 -13.75 -0.18 9.02
N LYS A 148 -14.35 0.99 9.29
CA LYS A 148 -15.81 1.20 9.23
C LYS A 148 -16.36 1.07 7.82
N LEU A 149 -15.51 1.15 6.80
CA LEU A 149 -15.90 0.96 5.41
C LEU A 149 -16.03 -0.52 5.07
N PHE A 150 -15.12 -1.33 5.62
CA PHE A 150 -15.15 -2.77 5.41
C PHE A 150 -16.41 -3.38 6.02
N THR A 151 -16.75 -2.99 7.25
CA THR A 151 -17.98 -3.46 7.91
C THR A 151 -19.21 -3.10 7.09
N LYS A 152 -19.31 -1.87 6.58
CA LYS A 152 -20.46 -1.46 5.75
C LYS A 152 -20.52 -2.16 4.40
N ILE A 153 -19.39 -2.48 3.78
CA ILE A 153 -19.36 -3.27 2.53
C ILE A 153 -19.85 -4.70 2.82
N VAL A 154 -19.34 -5.33 3.88
CA VAL A 154 -19.77 -6.66 4.31
C VAL A 154 -21.27 -6.68 4.64
N ASP A 155 -21.77 -5.67 5.35
CA ASP A 155 -23.20 -5.52 5.68
C ASP A 155 -24.06 -5.33 4.42
N SER A 156 -23.55 -4.63 3.40
CA SER A 156 -24.22 -4.47 2.11
C SER A 156 -24.32 -5.78 1.34
N PHE A 157 -23.33 -6.65 1.44
CA PHE A 157 -23.39 -7.99 0.85
C PHE A 157 -24.32 -8.92 1.66
N ALA A 158 -24.30 -8.83 2.98
CA ALA A 158 -25.17 -9.61 3.86
C ALA A 158 -26.67 -9.26 3.66
N SER A 159 -26.99 -7.98 3.42
CA SER A 159 -28.37 -7.54 3.15
C SER A 159 -28.88 -7.87 1.74
N THR A 160 -28.01 -8.31 0.82
CA THR A 160 -28.38 -8.73 -0.53
C THR A 160 -28.75 -10.23 -0.60
N VAL A 161 -28.51 -11.00 0.47
CA VAL A 161 -29.05 -12.37 0.58
C VAL A 161 -30.55 -12.25 0.87
N PRO A 162 -31.44 -12.67 -0.03
CA PRO A 162 -32.87 -12.60 0.21
C PRO A 162 -33.18 -13.50 1.40
N GLN A 163 -33.75 -12.95 2.48
CA GLN A 163 -34.45 -13.77 3.45
C GLN A 163 -35.61 -14.44 2.71
N SER A 164 -35.41 -15.70 2.32
CA SER A 164 -36.47 -16.54 1.77
C SER A 164 -37.57 -16.64 2.83
N ARG A 165 -38.69 -15.96 2.56
CA ARG A 165 -40.01 -16.10 3.19
C ARG A 165 -40.13 -17.35 4.06
N ASP A 166 -40.13 -17.17 5.38
CA ASP A 166 -40.84 -18.12 6.24
C ASP A 166 -42.30 -17.62 6.33
N LYS A 167 -43.10 -18.05 5.35
CA LYS A 167 -44.56 -18.06 5.49
C LYS A 167 -44.92 -19.41 6.11
N ARG A 168 -45.20 -19.42 7.41
CA ARG A 168 -46.04 -20.43 8.07
C ARG A 168 -47.00 -19.66 8.96
N SER A 169 -48.23 -19.43 8.48
CA SER A 169 -49.41 -20.31 8.62
C SER A 169 -49.93 -20.27 10.04
#